data_AF-A0A101W8S3-F1
#
_entry.id   AF-A0A101W8S3-F1
#
_cell.length_a   1.000
_cell.length_b   1.000
_cell.length_c   1.000
_cell.angle_alpha   90.00
_cell.angle_beta   90.00
_cell.angle_gamma   90.00
#
_symmetry.space_group_name_H-M   'P 1'
#
loop_
_entity.id
_entity.type
_entity.pdbx_description
1 polymer ?
#
loop_
_entity_poly.entity_id
_entity_poly.type
_entity_poly.pdbx_seq_one_letter_code
_entity_poly.pdbx_strand_id
1 'polypeptide(L)'
;MILSKDQICRYMRHILIPEISGQGQRKILDSSAVFFGEDLKDVSLALYYISASGIGQVYCHIANASNWEKLSENLSDLNSDTKIQLLAKEVSEASEVQATTRIISGSLSYVEKTLRSILKTDCREKYIPTIVAVNNGWSGAVQTFINQLELEAFSKELGGYPNLGNINASCCFDNISAYFSSLIAVIEHIKLTLSLGKPLSEALYHDLSAMEFDFVGSSTDLLNKLRSIKVPENSLAALSDFKALIIGCGGLGSPAAYALAASGIGRLGLVDFDDVELSNLNRQIMHSTLRLGMPKVQSAEIFLRQINSNISLDTYYTGISKDNVRDIISSYDIIIGGLDNLPARYILNDACYAAKKPLIEAGALDISGLATSIIPDEGHCYRCIFPESKENSSLPSCSERGVLGLVPGVMGIIQAAEAIKLLTGIGRSLKNRILLFDVFDTDIYVADHAKNRYCELCGK
;
A
#
# COMPACT_ATOMS: atom_id res chain seq x y z
N MET A 1 -23.83 -10.42 20.57
CA MET A 1 -23.13 -9.42 19.75
C MET A 1 -22.45 -10.15 18.59
N ILE A 2 -22.50 -9.59 17.39
CA ILE A 2 -21.95 -10.24 16.17
C ILE A 2 -20.41 -10.32 16.24
N LEU A 3 -19.75 -9.46 17.01
CA LEU A 3 -18.30 -9.46 17.25
C LEU A 3 -18.02 -9.49 18.76
N SER A 4 -16.85 -10.00 19.18
CA SER A 4 -16.40 -9.88 20.57
C SER A 4 -16.05 -8.42 20.93
N LYS A 5 -15.89 -8.10 22.22
CA LYS A 5 -15.46 -6.75 22.63
C LYS A 5 -14.10 -6.38 22.05
N ASP A 6 -13.15 -7.31 22.08
CA ASP A 6 -11.80 -7.10 21.55
C ASP A 6 -11.83 -6.91 20.03
N GLN A 7 -12.66 -7.66 19.32
CA GLN A 7 -12.88 -7.47 17.88
C GLN A 7 -13.50 -6.11 17.57
N ILE A 8 -14.47 -5.64 18.35
CA ILE A 8 -15.04 -4.30 18.20
C ILE A 8 -13.97 -3.23 18.37
N CYS A 9 -13.12 -3.37 19.40
CA CYS A 9 -12.01 -2.44 19.62
C CYS A 9 -11.00 -2.47 18.46
N ARG A 10 -10.54 -3.68 18.07
CA ARG A 10 -9.54 -3.89 17.01
C ARG A 10 -9.99 -3.35 15.67
N TYR A 11 -11.22 -3.64 15.23
CA TYR A 11 -11.73 -3.24 13.91
C TYR A 11 -12.57 -1.97 13.94
N MET A 12 -12.45 -1.15 14.99
CA MET A 12 -13.28 0.03 15.19
C MET A 12 -13.34 0.96 13.96
N ARG A 13 -12.22 1.14 13.23
CA ARG A 13 -12.22 1.98 12.02
C ARG A 13 -12.96 1.40 10.82
N HIS A 14 -13.02 0.08 10.70
CA HIS A 14 -13.84 -0.58 9.67
C HIS A 14 -15.32 -0.53 10.05
N ILE A 15 -15.64 -0.77 11.33
CA ILE A 15 -17.02 -0.83 11.81
C ILE A 15 -17.74 0.52 11.68
N LEU A 16 -17.01 1.63 11.75
CA LEU A 16 -17.55 2.98 11.56
C LEU A 16 -17.98 3.26 10.11
N ILE A 17 -17.44 2.53 9.13
CA ILE A 17 -17.81 2.67 7.73
C ILE A 17 -19.18 2.01 7.51
N PRO A 18 -20.21 2.75 7.06
CA PRO A 18 -21.57 2.21 6.90
C PRO A 18 -21.64 0.94 6.04
N GLU A 19 -20.87 0.92 4.96
CA GLU A 19 -20.80 -0.17 3.97
C GLU A 19 -20.17 -1.44 4.54
N ILE A 20 -19.29 -1.31 5.55
CA ILE A 20 -18.67 -2.45 6.23
C ILE A 20 -19.49 -2.80 7.47
N SER A 21 -19.63 -1.88 8.43
CA SER A 21 -20.31 -2.08 9.71
C SER A 21 -19.76 -3.28 10.51
N GLY A 22 -20.38 -3.59 11.65
CA GLY A 22 -20.06 -4.82 12.40
C GLY A 22 -20.41 -6.11 11.63
N GLN A 23 -21.41 -6.07 10.74
CA GLN A 23 -21.83 -7.24 9.96
C GLN A 23 -20.84 -7.58 8.84
N GLY A 24 -20.38 -6.57 8.10
CA GLY A 24 -19.37 -6.76 7.07
C GLY A 24 -18.03 -7.15 7.66
N GLN A 25 -17.62 -6.58 8.80
CA GLN A 25 -16.41 -7.06 9.47
C GLN A 25 -16.51 -8.53 9.88
N ARG A 26 -17.70 -9.01 10.31
CA ARG A 26 -17.92 -10.44 10.54
C ARG A 26 -17.78 -11.26 9.26
N LYS A 27 -18.30 -10.80 8.11
CA LYS A 27 -18.08 -11.47 6.83
C LYS A 27 -16.60 -11.55 6.44
N ILE A 28 -15.81 -10.50 6.71
CA ILE A 28 -14.36 -10.52 6.49
C ILE A 28 -13.69 -11.58 7.37
N LEU A 29 -14.04 -11.63 8.67
CA LEU A 29 -13.56 -12.64 9.60
C LEU A 29 -13.93 -14.08 9.21
N ASP A 30 -15.09 -14.26 8.57
CA ASP A 30 -15.55 -15.58 8.13
C ASP A 30 -15.02 -15.93 6.71
N SER A 31 -14.36 -15.00 6.02
CA SER A 31 -13.82 -15.19 4.67
C SER A 31 -12.49 -15.96 4.67
N SER A 32 -12.12 -16.50 3.51
CA SER A 32 -10.87 -17.23 3.35
C SER A 32 -10.21 -17.00 1.99
N ALA A 33 -8.89 -17.06 1.94
CA ALA A 33 -8.14 -16.87 0.69
C ALA A 33 -7.09 -17.95 0.48
N VAL A 34 -6.87 -18.36 -0.77
CA VAL A 34 -5.61 -19.02 -1.17
C VAL A 34 -4.74 -17.98 -1.86
N PHE A 35 -3.55 -17.75 -1.33
CA PHE A 35 -2.61 -16.73 -1.79
C PHE A 35 -1.38 -17.39 -2.43
N PHE A 36 -1.17 -17.17 -3.71
CA PHE A 36 0.01 -17.61 -4.45
C PHE A 36 0.96 -16.41 -4.62
N GLY A 37 2.18 -16.50 -4.10
CA GLY A 37 3.21 -15.47 -4.19
C GLY A 37 4.53 -15.98 -4.78
N GLU A 38 5.21 -15.18 -5.58
CA GLU A 38 6.54 -15.54 -6.11
C GLU A 38 7.63 -15.45 -5.04
N ASP A 39 7.81 -14.29 -4.42
CA ASP A 39 8.83 -14.03 -3.40
C ASP A 39 8.20 -13.39 -2.16
N LEU A 40 8.58 -13.89 -0.97
CA LEU A 40 8.08 -13.37 0.30
C LEU A 40 8.35 -11.86 0.46
N LYS A 41 9.48 -11.38 -0.05
CA LYS A 41 9.85 -9.96 0.06
C LYS A 41 8.86 -9.04 -0.68
N ASP A 42 8.18 -9.55 -1.70
CA ASP A 42 7.26 -8.80 -2.58
C ASP A 42 5.81 -8.85 -2.06
N VAL A 43 5.45 -9.94 -1.39
CA VAL A 43 4.06 -10.19 -0.93
C VAL A 43 3.86 -10.03 0.58
N SER A 44 4.93 -9.90 1.36
CA SER A 44 4.83 -9.79 2.83
C SER A 44 4.01 -8.59 3.29
N LEU A 45 4.06 -7.45 2.58
CA LEU A 45 3.21 -6.30 2.87
C LEU A 45 1.71 -6.65 2.75
N ALA A 46 1.32 -7.35 1.68
CA ALA A 46 -0.07 -7.81 1.53
C ALA A 46 -0.47 -8.77 2.64
N LEU A 47 0.42 -9.67 3.08
CA LEU A 47 0.15 -10.57 4.20
C LEU A 47 -0.08 -9.79 5.52
N TYR A 48 0.69 -8.73 5.77
CA TYR A 48 0.44 -7.85 6.91
C TYR A 48 -0.94 -7.19 6.84
N TYR A 49 -1.37 -6.71 5.68
CA TYR A 49 -2.70 -6.10 5.53
C TYR A 49 -3.85 -7.12 5.52
N ILE A 50 -3.62 -8.33 5.03
CA ILE A 50 -4.54 -9.47 5.16
C ILE A 50 -4.78 -9.78 6.64
N SER A 51 -3.70 -9.89 7.42
CA SER A 51 -3.75 -10.06 8.88
C SER A 51 -4.44 -8.88 9.56
N ALA A 52 -4.01 -7.65 9.28
CA ALA A 52 -4.61 -6.44 9.87
C ALA A 52 -6.12 -6.31 9.59
N SER A 53 -6.55 -6.67 8.38
CA SER A 53 -7.96 -6.59 7.97
C SER A 53 -8.86 -7.63 8.64
N GLY A 54 -8.28 -8.68 9.21
CA GLY A 54 -9.00 -9.76 9.87
C GLY A 54 -9.57 -10.77 8.89
N ILE A 55 -8.90 -11.08 7.77
CA ILE A 55 -9.33 -12.18 6.89
C ILE A 55 -9.09 -13.50 7.65
N GLY A 56 -10.13 -14.27 7.91
CA GLY A 56 -10.09 -15.34 8.93
C GLY A 56 -9.08 -16.45 8.66
N GLN A 57 -9.08 -17.01 7.45
CA GLN A 57 -8.21 -18.13 7.10
C GLN A 57 -7.53 -17.91 5.74
N VAL A 58 -6.20 -17.98 5.73
CA VAL A 58 -5.39 -17.74 4.54
C VAL A 58 -4.40 -18.87 4.37
N TYR A 59 -4.38 -19.43 3.17
CA TYR A 59 -3.45 -20.49 2.80
C TYR A 59 -2.48 -19.96 1.76
N CYS A 60 -1.20 -19.92 2.11
CA CYS A 60 -0.17 -19.33 1.28
C CYS A 60 0.64 -20.41 0.57
N HIS A 61 0.83 -20.27 -0.73
CA HIS A 61 1.90 -20.94 -1.45
C HIS A 61 2.88 -19.86 -1.93
N ILE A 62 4.11 -19.89 -1.43
CA ILE A 62 5.13 -18.88 -1.75
C ILE A 62 6.35 -19.58 -2.32
N ALA A 63 6.69 -19.30 -3.58
CA ALA A 63 7.76 -20.04 -4.26
C ALA A 63 9.14 -19.82 -3.59
N ASN A 64 9.45 -18.58 -3.23
CA ASN A 64 10.56 -18.23 -2.35
C ASN A 64 10.05 -17.73 -0.99
N ALA A 65 9.88 -18.67 -0.06
CA ALA A 65 9.39 -18.40 1.30
C ALA A 65 10.51 -18.12 2.33
N SER A 66 11.66 -17.60 1.89
CA SER A 66 12.78 -17.28 2.78
C SER A 66 12.34 -16.32 3.89
N ASN A 67 12.66 -16.64 5.15
CA ASN A 67 12.21 -15.92 6.36
C ASN A 67 10.71 -16.05 6.72
N TRP A 68 10.00 -17.05 6.20
CA TRP A 68 8.60 -17.30 6.54
C TRP A 68 8.33 -17.37 8.05
N GLU A 69 9.15 -18.12 8.81
CA GLU A 69 8.92 -18.33 10.25
C GLU A 69 8.81 -16.99 11.00
N LYS A 70 9.78 -16.11 10.80
CA LYS A 70 9.80 -14.77 11.40
C LYS A 70 8.60 -13.92 10.97
N LEU A 71 8.22 -13.96 9.69
CA LEU A 71 7.04 -13.25 9.21
C LEU A 71 5.77 -13.80 9.88
N SER A 72 5.63 -15.13 9.97
CA SER A 72 4.44 -15.79 10.52
C SER A 72 4.21 -15.45 11.99
N GLU A 73 5.28 -15.33 12.79
CA GLU A 73 5.22 -14.86 14.17
C GLU A 73 4.69 -13.42 14.24
N ASN A 74 5.25 -12.52 13.42
CA ASN A 74 4.80 -11.13 13.36
C ASN A 74 3.33 -11.01 12.91
N LEU A 75 2.90 -11.81 11.94
CA LEU A 75 1.52 -11.81 11.45
C LEU A 75 0.54 -12.28 12.52
N SER A 76 0.91 -13.30 13.30
CA SER A 76 0.10 -13.81 14.41
C SER A 76 0.05 -12.85 15.59
N ASP A 77 1.15 -12.13 15.89
CA ASP A 77 1.19 -11.10 16.93
C ASP A 77 0.41 -9.85 16.51
N LEU A 78 0.47 -9.46 15.23
CA LEU A 78 -0.32 -8.36 14.69
C LEU A 78 -1.82 -8.62 14.87
N ASN A 79 -2.30 -9.80 14.49
CA ASN A 79 -3.71 -10.15 14.61
C ASN A 79 -3.97 -11.65 14.81
N SER A 80 -4.45 -12.01 16.00
CA SER A 80 -4.79 -13.38 16.36
C SER A 80 -6.11 -13.89 15.78
N ASP A 81 -6.95 -13.01 15.22
CA ASP A 81 -8.20 -13.43 14.55
C ASP A 81 -7.94 -14.07 13.17
N THR A 82 -6.76 -13.82 12.58
CA THR A 82 -6.38 -14.29 11.24
C THR A 82 -5.39 -15.44 11.34
N LYS A 83 -5.72 -16.56 10.70
CA LYS A 83 -4.84 -17.73 10.60
C LYS A 83 -4.21 -17.78 9.21
N ILE A 84 -2.89 -17.66 9.16
CA ILE A 84 -2.13 -17.73 7.91
C ILE A 84 -1.22 -18.95 7.95
N GLN A 85 -1.39 -19.85 7.00
CA GLN A 85 -0.64 -21.10 6.93
C GLN A 85 0.12 -21.18 5.61
N LEU A 86 1.42 -21.52 5.66
CA LEU A 86 2.17 -21.91 4.48
C LEU A 86 1.83 -23.36 4.10
N LEU A 87 1.41 -23.55 2.86
CA LEU A 87 1.16 -24.85 2.25
C LEU A 87 2.46 -25.45 1.70
N ALA A 88 2.45 -26.76 1.48
CA ALA A 88 3.57 -27.49 0.90
C ALA A 88 3.94 -26.97 -0.52
N LYS A 89 5.11 -27.41 -1.00
CA LYS A 89 5.82 -26.79 -2.13
C LYS A 89 5.13 -26.91 -3.49
N GLU A 90 4.07 -27.70 -3.65
CA GLU A 90 3.43 -27.86 -4.96
C GLU A 90 2.18 -26.98 -5.10
N VAL A 91 2.07 -26.31 -6.25
CA VAL A 91 0.90 -25.48 -6.60
C VAL A 91 -0.36 -26.34 -6.72
N SER A 92 -0.24 -27.60 -7.15
CA SER A 92 -1.32 -28.59 -7.25
C SER A 92 -2.03 -28.78 -5.90
N GLU A 93 -1.29 -29.07 -4.84
CA GLU A 93 -1.87 -29.28 -3.49
C GLU A 93 -2.55 -28.01 -2.97
N ALA A 94 -1.92 -26.85 -3.15
CA ALA A 94 -2.51 -25.57 -2.78
C ALA A 94 -3.78 -25.23 -3.58
N SER A 95 -3.83 -25.68 -4.83
CA SER A 95 -4.98 -25.49 -5.72
C SER A 95 -6.19 -26.35 -5.38
N GLU A 96 -6.11 -27.28 -4.42
CA GLU A 96 -7.27 -28.06 -3.98
C GLU A 96 -8.00 -27.43 -2.79
N VAL A 97 -7.34 -26.51 -2.08
CA VAL A 97 -7.87 -25.88 -0.88
C VAL A 97 -9.13 -25.06 -1.21
N GLN A 98 -10.20 -25.28 -0.45
CA GLN A 98 -11.43 -24.50 -0.54
C GLN A 98 -11.23 -23.14 0.14
N ALA A 99 -11.54 -22.07 -0.59
CA ALA A 99 -11.50 -20.70 -0.10
C ALA A 99 -12.56 -19.83 -0.79
N THR A 100 -12.84 -18.64 -0.26
CA THR A 100 -13.79 -17.72 -0.89
C THR A 100 -13.18 -17.00 -2.09
N THR A 101 -11.86 -16.80 -2.09
CA THR A 101 -11.12 -16.12 -3.16
C THR A 101 -9.75 -16.75 -3.36
N ARG A 102 -9.21 -16.61 -4.56
CA ARG A 102 -7.82 -16.93 -4.90
C ARG A 102 -7.09 -15.65 -5.29
N ILE A 103 -5.90 -15.42 -4.74
CA ILE A 103 -5.03 -14.29 -5.09
C ILE A 103 -3.73 -14.85 -5.66
N ILE A 104 -3.29 -14.37 -6.81
CA ILE A 104 -2.03 -14.75 -7.44
C ILE A 104 -1.22 -13.49 -7.69
N SER A 105 -0.04 -13.36 -7.09
CA SER A 105 0.81 -12.18 -7.20
C SER A 105 2.26 -12.55 -7.52
N GLY A 106 2.83 -11.93 -8.55
CA GLY A 106 4.23 -12.11 -8.92
C GLY A 106 4.56 -11.57 -10.31
N SER A 107 5.72 -11.97 -10.83
CA SER A 107 6.12 -11.71 -12.21
C SER A 107 5.15 -12.36 -13.19
N LEU A 108 5.16 -11.88 -14.44
CA LEU A 108 4.36 -12.46 -15.51
C LEU A 108 4.63 -13.96 -15.68
N SER A 109 5.90 -14.37 -15.62
CA SER A 109 6.32 -15.77 -15.78
C SER A 109 5.79 -16.66 -14.64
N TYR A 110 5.83 -16.16 -13.40
CA TYR A 110 5.29 -16.85 -12.24
C TYR A 110 3.77 -17.01 -12.34
N VAL A 111 3.06 -15.94 -12.68
CA VAL A 111 1.60 -15.94 -12.84
C VAL A 111 1.17 -16.93 -13.92
N GLU A 112 1.82 -16.92 -15.09
CA GLU A 112 1.53 -17.85 -16.19
C GLU A 112 1.69 -19.31 -15.75
N LYS A 113 2.82 -19.66 -15.10
CA LYS A 113 3.09 -21.02 -14.61
C LYS A 113 2.07 -21.46 -13.57
N THR A 114 1.75 -20.57 -12.63
CA THR A 114 0.80 -20.83 -11.55
C THR A 114 -0.60 -21.07 -12.10
N LEU A 115 -1.08 -20.21 -13.00
CA LEU A 115 -2.38 -20.38 -13.66
C LEU A 115 -2.47 -21.68 -14.46
N ARG A 116 -1.44 -22.01 -15.24
CA ARG A 116 -1.38 -23.29 -15.97
C ARG A 116 -1.43 -24.50 -15.05
N SER A 117 -0.81 -24.43 -13.88
CA SER A 117 -0.87 -25.52 -12.90
C SER A 117 -2.27 -25.65 -12.32
N ILE A 118 -2.86 -24.53 -11.90
CA ILE A 118 -4.20 -24.48 -11.29
C ILE A 118 -5.25 -24.98 -12.28
N LEU A 119 -5.27 -24.46 -13.50
CA LEU A 119 -6.27 -24.85 -14.51
C LEU A 119 -6.15 -26.32 -14.97
N LYS A 120 -5.01 -26.98 -14.72
CA LYS A 120 -4.86 -28.43 -14.98
C LYS A 120 -5.45 -29.29 -13.86
N THR A 121 -5.48 -28.78 -12.63
CA THR A 121 -5.87 -29.52 -11.42
C THR A 121 -7.24 -29.11 -10.88
N ASP A 122 -7.79 -27.98 -11.31
CA ASP A 122 -9.07 -27.47 -10.82
C ASP A 122 -10.26 -28.28 -11.40
N CYS A 123 -10.63 -29.36 -10.71
CA CYS A 123 -11.78 -30.22 -11.04
C CYS A 123 -13.05 -29.83 -10.26
N ARG A 124 -13.15 -28.59 -9.75
CA ARG A 124 -14.23 -28.19 -8.84
C ARG A 124 -15.56 -27.94 -9.55
N GLU A 125 -16.66 -28.27 -8.85
CA GLU A 125 -18.02 -27.93 -9.30
C GLU A 125 -18.32 -26.42 -9.23
N LYS A 126 -17.66 -25.69 -8.31
CA LYS A 126 -17.84 -24.26 -8.11
C LYS A 126 -16.53 -23.50 -8.31
N TYR A 127 -16.53 -22.56 -9.23
CA TYR A 127 -15.41 -21.66 -9.50
C TYR A 127 -15.11 -20.75 -8.30
N ILE A 128 -13.82 -20.57 -8.01
CA ILE A 128 -13.34 -19.60 -7.01
C ILE A 128 -12.93 -18.32 -7.74
N PRO A 129 -13.51 -17.16 -7.41
CA PRO A 129 -13.06 -15.87 -7.90
C PRO A 129 -11.54 -15.73 -7.76
N THR A 130 -10.86 -15.41 -8.85
CA THR A 130 -9.40 -15.38 -8.90
C THR A 130 -8.94 -13.96 -9.23
N ILE A 131 -8.15 -13.37 -8.34
CA ILE A 131 -7.54 -12.05 -8.50
C ILE A 131 -6.09 -12.28 -8.92
N VAL A 132 -5.68 -11.68 -10.04
CA VAL A 132 -4.34 -11.79 -10.58
C VAL A 132 -3.66 -10.43 -10.51
N ALA A 133 -2.49 -10.39 -9.88
CA ALA A 133 -1.62 -9.22 -9.74
C ALA A 133 -0.26 -9.51 -10.40
N VAL A 134 0.00 -8.88 -11.55
CA VAL A 134 1.26 -8.98 -12.27
C VAL A 134 2.15 -7.79 -11.93
N ASN A 135 3.43 -8.05 -11.66
CA ASN A 135 4.40 -7.03 -11.29
C ASN A 135 5.58 -6.99 -12.27
N ASN A 136 6.04 -5.77 -12.60
CA ASN A 136 7.20 -5.51 -13.44
C ASN A 136 7.87 -4.17 -13.05
N GLY A 137 8.77 -4.21 -12.06
CA GLY A 137 9.54 -3.05 -11.60
C GLY A 137 8.67 -1.93 -11.01
N TRP A 138 8.45 -0.86 -11.79
CA TRP A 138 7.60 0.28 -11.41
C TRP A 138 6.14 0.15 -11.85
N SER A 139 5.84 -0.91 -12.60
CA SER A 139 4.56 -1.11 -13.25
C SER A 139 3.94 -2.45 -12.91
N GLY A 140 2.65 -2.57 -13.17
CA GLY A 140 1.95 -3.82 -12.96
C GLY A 140 0.52 -3.75 -13.45
N ALA A 141 -0.21 -4.83 -13.16
CA ALA A 141 -1.60 -4.95 -13.51
C ALA A 141 -2.36 -5.76 -12.46
N VAL A 142 -3.60 -5.38 -12.17
CA VAL A 142 -4.50 -6.18 -11.32
C VAL A 142 -5.81 -6.41 -12.05
N GLN A 143 -6.32 -7.64 -12.01
CA GLN A 143 -7.61 -8.01 -12.60
C GLN A 143 -8.29 -9.09 -11.76
N THR A 144 -9.61 -9.00 -11.63
CA THR A 144 -10.46 -9.94 -10.92
C THR A 144 -11.29 -10.75 -11.91
N PHE A 145 -11.11 -12.06 -11.89
CA PHE A 145 -11.84 -13.02 -12.72
C PHE A 145 -12.94 -13.69 -11.90
N ILE A 146 -14.20 -13.42 -12.23
CA ILE A 146 -15.38 -13.98 -11.52
C ILE A 146 -15.94 -15.24 -12.17
N ASN A 147 -15.43 -15.65 -13.34
CA ASN A 147 -15.75 -16.92 -13.97
C ASN A 147 -14.53 -17.61 -14.58
N GLN A 148 -14.64 -18.93 -14.77
CA GLN A 148 -13.55 -19.77 -15.25
C GLN A 148 -13.18 -19.52 -16.71
N LEU A 149 -14.15 -19.21 -17.57
CA LEU A 149 -13.92 -19.03 -19.01
C LEU A 149 -13.01 -17.83 -19.28
N GLU A 150 -13.23 -16.71 -18.57
CA GLU A 150 -12.36 -15.52 -18.66
C GLU A 150 -10.95 -15.83 -18.16
N LEU A 151 -10.81 -16.55 -17.04
CA LEU A 151 -9.51 -16.94 -16.49
C LEU A 151 -8.73 -17.85 -17.46
N GLU A 152 -9.41 -18.82 -18.09
CA GLU A 152 -8.82 -19.70 -19.10
C GLU A 152 -8.40 -18.95 -20.37
N ALA A 153 -9.21 -18.00 -20.83
CA ALA A 153 -8.88 -17.13 -21.96
C ALA A 153 -7.62 -16.31 -21.66
N PHE A 154 -7.59 -15.65 -20.51
CA PHE A 154 -6.43 -14.91 -20.03
C PHE A 154 -5.18 -15.79 -19.92
N SER A 155 -5.29 -16.98 -19.33
CA SER A 155 -4.16 -17.92 -19.20
C SER A 155 -3.63 -18.41 -20.56
N LYS A 156 -4.50 -18.60 -21.56
CA LYS A 156 -4.07 -18.96 -22.93
C LYS A 156 -3.33 -17.82 -23.60
N GLU A 157 -3.82 -16.59 -23.45
CA GLU A 157 -3.17 -15.39 -23.98
C GLU A 157 -1.79 -15.20 -23.35
N LEU A 158 -1.66 -15.28 -22.03
CA LEU A 158 -0.37 -15.26 -21.34
C LEU A 158 0.63 -16.27 -21.93
N GLY A 159 0.15 -17.49 -22.21
CA GLY A 159 0.96 -18.57 -22.74
C GLY A 159 1.54 -18.34 -24.14
N GLY A 160 0.96 -17.41 -24.90
CA GLY A 160 1.45 -16.99 -26.22
C GLY A 160 2.51 -15.89 -26.15
N TYR A 161 2.83 -15.36 -24.96
CA TYR A 161 3.77 -14.28 -24.76
C TYR A 161 5.07 -14.85 -24.18
N PRO A 162 6.10 -15.15 -25.00
CA PRO A 162 7.36 -15.70 -24.48
C PRO A 162 7.95 -14.76 -23.44
N ASN A 163 8.54 -15.37 -22.39
CA ASN A 163 9.19 -14.74 -21.24
C ASN A 163 9.60 -13.30 -21.55
N LEU A 164 8.90 -12.34 -20.93
CA LEU A 164 9.49 -11.04 -20.66
C LEU A 164 10.73 -11.34 -19.84
N GLY A 165 11.89 -11.42 -20.50
CA GLY A 165 13.15 -11.68 -19.82
C GLY A 165 13.22 -10.72 -18.64
N ASN A 166 13.58 -11.23 -17.46
CA ASN A 166 13.73 -10.43 -16.25
C ASN A 166 14.40 -9.11 -16.62
N ILE A 167 13.62 -8.02 -16.67
CA ILE A 167 14.15 -6.71 -16.99
C ILE A 167 14.98 -6.33 -15.76
N ASN A 168 16.26 -6.67 -15.81
CA ASN A 168 17.33 -6.40 -14.87
C ASN A 168 16.95 -6.49 -13.38
N ALA A 169 17.16 -7.67 -12.80
CA ALA A 169 17.10 -7.98 -11.37
C ALA A 169 18.20 -7.30 -10.52
N SER A 170 18.56 -6.04 -10.81
CA SER A 170 19.62 -5.30 -10.10
C SER A 170 19.22 -3.91 -9.63
N CYS A 171 17.94 -3.52 -9.73
CA CYS A 171 17.48 -2.23 -9.23
C CYS A 171 16.96 -2.36 -7.79
N CYS A 172 17.36 -1.44 -6.91
CA CYS A 172 16.96 -1.42 -5.49
C CYS A 172 15.46 -1.10 -5.26
N PHE A 173 14.65 -1.08 -6.33
CA PHE A 173 13.29 -0.52 -6.35
C PHE A 173 12.23 -1.49 -6.89
N ASP A 174 12.61 -2.74 -7.20
CA ASP A 174 11.79 -3.68 -7.99
C ASP A 174 10.45 -4.06 -7.33
N ASN A 175 10.32 -3.84 -6.02
CA ASN A 175 9.19 -4.33 -5.24
C ASN A 175 8.04 -3.31 -5.09
N ILE A 176 8.23 -2.04 -5.47
CA ILE A 176 7.22 -1.00 -5.18
C ILE A 176 5.90 -1.24 -5.93
N SER A 177 5.98 -1.70 -7.19
CA SER A 177 4.80 -2.13 -7.94
C SER A 177 4.16 -3.36 -7.31
N ALA A 178 4.94 -4.31 -6.81
CA ALA A 178 4.43 -5.51 -6.16
C ALA A 178 3.66 -5.19 -4.88
N TYR A 179 4.16 -4.26 -4.07
CA TYR A 179 3.45 -3.74 -2.90
C TYR A 179 2.13 -3.09 -3.30
N PHE A 180 2.13 -2.24 -4.31
CA PHE A 180 0.90 -1.61 -4.79
C PHE A 180 -0.11 -2.64 -5.33
N SER A 181 0.28 -3.47 -6.30
CA SER A 181 -0.57 -4.48 -6.94
C SER A 181 -1.17 -5.45 -5.93
N SER A 182 -0.36 -5.91 -4.98
CA SER A 182 -0.81 -6.88 -3.98
C SER A 182 -1.79 -6.27 -2.99
N LEU A 183 -1.63 -4.99 -2.59
CA LEU A 183 -2.63 -4.30 -1.76
C LEU A 183 -3.95 -4.08 -2.50
N ILE A 184 -3.91 -3.71 -3.78
CA ILE A 184 -5.12 -3.63 -4.62
C ILE A 184 -5.81 -5.01 -4.70
N ALA A 185 -5.04 -6.10 -4.82
CA ALA A 185 -5.60 -7.45 -4.80
C ALA A 185 -6.27 -7.81 -3.46
N VAL A 186 -5.73 -7.37 -2.31
CA VAL A 186 -6.40 -7.55 -1.01
C VAL A 186 -7.68 -6.71 -0.91
N ILE A 187 -7.68 -5.50 -1.48
CA ILE A 187 -8.90 -4.66 -1.58
C ILE A 187 -9.98 -5.39 -2.37
N GLU A 188 -9.63 -5.96 -3.52
CA GLU A 188 -10.57 -6.75 -4.33
C GLU A 188 -11.12 -7.97 -3.59
N HIS A 189 -10.32 -8.65 -2.75
CA HIS A 189 -10.83 -9.72 -1.87
C HIS A 189 -11.90 -9.21 -0.90
N ILE A 190 -11.67 -8.05 -0.27
CA ILE A 190 -12.65 -7.44 0.64
C ILE A 190 -13.91 -7.03 -0.14
N LYS A 191 -13.76 -6.44 -1.32
CA LYS A 191 -14.89 -6.07 -2.17
C LYS A 191 -15.75 -7.26 -2.55
N LEU A 192 -15.15 -8.36 -2.99
CA LEU A 192 -15.85 -9.61 -3.29
C LEU A 192 -16.56 -10.17 -2.06
N THR A 193 -15.89 -10.17 -0.90
CA THR A 193 -16.45 -10.66 0.38
C THR A 193 -17.67 -9.86 0.83
N LEU A 194 -17.64 -8.54 0.63
CA LEU A 194 -18.70 -7.63 1.07
C LEU A 194 -19.76 -7.37 -0.01
N SER A 195 -19.50 -7.77 -1.26
CA SER A 195 -20.24 -7.31 -2.44
C SER A 195 -20.23 -5.78 -2.55
N LEU A 196 -19.06 -5.18 -2.29
CA LEU A 196 -18.83 -3.73 -2.33
C LEU A 196 -18.38 -3.31 -3.73
N GLY A 197 -19.12 -2.38 -4.33
CA GLY A 197 -18.80 -1.85 -5.65
C GLY A 197 -18.75 -2.90 -6.75
N LYS A 198 -18.02 -2.60 -7.83
CA LYS A 198 -17.83 -3.54 -8.95
C LYS A 198 -16.49 -4.27 -8.80
N PRO A 199 -16.43 -5.59 -9.07
CA PRO A 199 -15.15 -6.27 -9.23
C PRO A 199 -14.35 -5.63 -10.36
N LEU A 200 -13.02 -5.67 -10.22
CA LEU A 200 -12.07 -5.18 -11.21
C LEU A 200 -11.99 -6.13 -12.42
N SER A 201 -13.10 -6.24 -13.18
CA SER A 201 -13.20 -7.15 -14.32
C SER A 201 -12.33 -6.73 -15.50
N GLU A 202 -12.11 -5.43 -15.68
CA GLU A 202 -11.11 -4.87 -16.60
C GLU A 202 -9.78 -4.72 -15.85
N ALA A 203 -8.66 -4.99 -16.53
CA ALA A 203 -7.35 -4.93 -15.88
C ALA A 203 -6.97 -3.48 -15.56
N LEU A 204 -6.72 -3.17 -14.28
CA LEU A 204 -6.09 -1.92 -13.88
C LEU A 204 -4.58 -2.03 -14.12
N TYR A 205 -4.11 -1.44 -15.21
CA TYR A 205 -2.69 -1.18 -15.40
C TYR A 205 -2.24 0.00 -14.55
N HIS A 206 -1.03 -0.08 -14.00
CA HIS A 206 -0.37 1.04 -13.34
C HIS A 206 1.10 1.17 -13.73
N ASP A 207 1.58 2.42 -13.76
CA ASP A 207 2.98 2.79 -13.80
C ASP A 207 3.25 3.87 -12.74
N LEU A 208 3.86 3.45 -11.62
CA LEU A 208 4.16 4.34 -10.51
C LEU A 208 5.29 5.33 -10.84
N SER A 209 6.09 5.06 -11.88
CA SER A 209 7.15 5.98 -12.32
C SER A 209 6.53 7.25 -12.91
N ALA A 210 5.45 7.12 -13.67
CA ALA A 210 4.72 8.23 -14.29
C ALA A 210 3.49 8.69 -13.46
N MET A 211 3.01 7.85 -12.53
CA MET A 211 1.69 7.91 -11.90
C MET A 211 0.58 7.83 -12.96
N GLU A 212 0.66 6.82 -13.81
CA GLU A 212 -0.34 6.52 -14.83
C GLU A 212 -1.13 5.28 -14.42
N PHE A 213 -2.45 5.35 -14.56
CA PHE A 213 -3.39 4.31 -14.18
C PHE A 213 -4.44 4.22 -15.27
N ASP A 214 -4.61 3.05 -15.87
CA ASP A 214 -5.51 2.87 -17.00
C ASP A 214 -6.22 1.53 -16.91
N PHE A 215 -7.51 1.54 -17.22
CA PHE A 215 -8.26 0.31 -17.45
C PHE A 215 -7.97 -0.21 -18.86
N VAL A 216 -7.57 -1.47 -18.94
CA VAL A 216 -7.24 -2.14 -20.19
C VAL A 216 -8.21 -3.29 -20.41
N GLY A 217 -9.08 -3.14 -21.41
CA GLY A 217 -10.13 -4.10 -21.72
C GLY A 217 -9.66 -5.35 -22.49
N SER A 218 -8.42 -5.38 -22.99
CA SER A 218 -7.84 -6.53 -23.69
C SER A 218 -6.54 -6.98 -23.04
N SER A 219 -6.40 -8.28 -22.74
CA SER A 219 -5.15 -8.81 -22.20
C SER A 219 -3.98 -8.69 -23.19
N THR A 220 -4.24 -8.66 -24.51
CA THR A 220 -3.19 -8.38 -25.51
C THR A 220 -2.62 -6.96 -25.34
N ASP A 221 -3.49 -5.96 -25.20
CA ASP A 221 -3.05 -4.57 -24.98
C ASP A 221 -2.34 -4.42 -23.64
N LEU A 222 -2.84 -5.11 -22.61
CA LEU A 222 -2.22 -5.12 -21.29
C LEU A 222 -0.79 -5.64 -21.35
N LEU A 223 -0.61 -6.79 -22.00
CA LEU A 223 0.70 -7.42 -22.13
C LEU A 223 1.64 -6.55 -22.95
N ASN A 224 1.18 -5.96 -24.05
CA ASN A 224 1.97 -5.01 -24.82
C ASN A 224 2.41 -3.79 -24.00
N LYS A 225 1.53 -3.26 -23.14
CA LYS A 225 1.84 -2.15 -22.25
C LYS A 225 2.87 -2.52 -21.19
N LEU A 226 2.75 -3.71 -20.60
CA LEU A 226 3.76 -4.23 -19.66
C LEU A 226 5.13 -4.44 -20.33
N ARG A 227 5.21 -4.64 -21.67
CA ARG A 227 6.48 -4.79 -22.41
C ARG A 227 7.18 -3.47 -22.74
N SER A 228 6.43 -2.40 -22.99
CA SER A 228 6.97 -1.17 -23.60
C SER A 228 7.76 -0.29 -22.63
N ILE A 229 7.89 -0.72 -21.38
CA ILE A 229 8.40 0.09 -20.28
C ILE A 229 9.92 0.04 -20.28
N LYS A 230 10.52 1.18 -20.57
CA LYS A 230 11.95 1.40 -20.42
C LYS A 230 12.22 1.81 -18.98
N VAL A 231 12.86 0.94 -18.21
CA VAL A 231 13.49 1.37 -16.95
C VAL A 231 14.55 2.41 -17.31
N PRO A 232 14.55 3.62 -16.73
CA PRO A 232 15.57 4.62 -17.04
C PRO A 232 16.96 4.05 -16.76
N GLU A 233 17.82 3.94 -17.79
CA GLU A 233 19.14 3.30 -17.70
C GLU A 233 20.15 4.06 -16.80
N ASN A 234 19.85 5.30 -16.38
CA ASN A 234 20.84 6.26 -15.85
C ASN A 234 20.57 6.81 -14.43
N SER A 235 19.79 6.14 -13.59
CA SER A 235 19.24 6.77 -12.38
C SER A 235 19.59 6.14 -11.03
N LEU A 236 20.63 5.31 -10.98
CA LEU A 236 21.04 4.66 -9.74
C LEU A 236 21.92 5.59 -8.87
N ALA A 237 21.31 6.61 -8.26
CA ALA A 237 21.79 7.06 -6.96
C ALA A 237 21.40 6.00 -5.93
N ALA A 238 22.33 5.57 -5.08
CA ALA A 238 22.02 4.59 -4.06
C ALA A 238 21.13 5.23 -2.99
N LEU A 239 19.94 4.65 -2.74
CA LEU A 239 19.05 5.14 -1.66
C LEU A 239 19.73 5.16 -0.29
N SER A 240 20.78 4.37 -0.12
CA SER A 240 21.59 4.31 1.09
C SER A 240 22.24 5.63 1.49
N ASP A 241 22.35 6.59 0.56
CA ASP A 241 22.94 7.91 0.84
C ASP A 241 21.91 8.94 1.31
N PHE A 242 20.62 8.66 1.13
CA PHE A 242 19.53 9.59 1.42
C PHE A 242 18.88 9.35 2.78
N LYS A 243 18.24 10.41 3.28
CA LYS A 243 17.56 10.48 4.57
C LYS A 243 16.13 10.93 4.36
N ALA A 244 15.16 10.14 4.80
CA ALA A 244 13.76 10.52 4.77
C ALA A 244 13.17 10.63 6.19
N LEU A 245 12.23 11.57 6.39
CA LEU A 245 11.52 11.74 7.64
C LEU A 245 10.05 11.34 7.49
N ILE A 246 9.58 10.41 8.32
CA ILE A 246 8.18 10.03 8.43
C ILE A 246 7.56 10.80 9.61
N ILE A 247 6.55 11.62 9.34
CA ILE A 247 5.81 12.34 10.38
C ILE A 247 4.43 11.71 10.55
N GLY A 248 4.26 10.96 11.63
CA GLY A 248 3.13 10.09 11.89
C GLY A 248 3.45 8.64 11.50
N CYS A 249 3.63 7.77 12.48
CA CYS A 249 3.88 6.33 12.34
C CYS A 249 2.57 5.51 12.23
N GLY A 250 1.45 6.18 11.92
CA GLY A 250 0.13 5.58 11.81
C GLY A 250 -0.12 4.84 10.48
N GLY A 251 -1.36 4.88 9.99
CA GLY A 251 -1.80 4.07 8.85
C GLY A 251 -1.13 4.42 7.52
N LEU A 252 -0.76 5.71 7.33
CA LEU A 252 -0.04 6.19 6.15
C LEU A 252 1.48 5.99 6.29
N GLY A 253 2.04 6.37 7.45
CA GLY A 253 3.48 6.28 7.69
C GLY A 253 3.99 4.85 7.78
N SER A 254 3.20 3.90 8.29
CA SER A 254 3.55 2.48 8.38
C SER A 254 3.98 1.86 7.03
N PRO A 255 3.11 1.84 6.00
CA PRO A 255 3.48 1.31 4.68
C PRO A 255 4.56 2.15 3.99
N ALA A 256 4.59 3.47 4.16
CA ALA A 256 5.62 4.32 3.57
C ALA A 256 7.01 4.01 4.13
N ALA A 257 7.13 3.91 5.46
CA ALA A 257 8.38 3.56 6.14
C ALA A 257 8.82 2.13 5.80
N TYR A 258 7.89 1.18 5.78
CA TYR A 258 8.15 -0.20 5.34
C TYR A 258 8.78 -0.22 3.94
N ALA A 259 8.14 0.45 2.96
CA ALA A 259 8.58 0.41 1.58
C ALA A 259 9.93 1.09 1.39
N LEU A 260 10.16 2.26 2.03
CA LEU A 260 11.45 2.95 1.97
C LEU A 260 12.57 2.12 2.60
N ALA A 261 12.31 1.46 3.75
CA ALA A 261 13.28 0.59 4.40
C ALA A 261 13.62 -0.63 3.54
N ALA A 262 12.60 -1.28 2.94
CA ALA A 262 12.75 -2.42 2.05
C ALA A 262 13.48 -2.05 0.74
N SER A 263 13.29 -0.82 0.23
CA SER A 263 14.03 -0.27 -0.92
C SER A 263 15.46 0.17 -0.59
N GLY A 264 15.87 0.14 0.67
CA GLY A 264 17.26 0.40 1.06
C GLY A 264 17.61 1.87 1.30
N ILE A 265 16.65 2.70 1.73
CA ILE A 265 16.95 4.04 2.26
C ILE A 265 18.02 3.97 3.36
N GLY A 266 18.97 4.90 3.36
CA GLY A 266 20.09 4.90 4.31
C GLY A 266 19.66 5.23 5.74
N ARG A 267 18.77 6.21 5.87
CA ARG A 267 18.30 6.70 7.16
C ARG A 267 16.81 7.06 7.13
N LEU A 268 16.07 6.63 8.16
CA LEU A 268 14.72 7.09 8.43
C LEU A 268 14.62 7.78 9.79
N GLY A 269 14.06 8.99 9.78
CA GLY A 269 13.55 9.64 10.97
C GLY A 269 12.08 9.27 11.17
N LEU A 270 11.68 9.00 12.41
CA LEU A 270 10.31 8.63 12.79
C LEU A 270 9.80 9.61 13.84
N VAL A 271 8.74 10.35 13.54
CA VAL A 271 8.11 11.31 14.47
C VAL A 271 6.69 10.86 14.78
N ASP A 272 6.38 10.62 16.04
CA ASP A 272 5.03 10.33 16.52
C ASP A 272 4.97 10.60 18.04
N PHE A 273 3.81 10.94 18.57
CA PHE A 273 3.60 11.17 20.00
C PHE A 273 2.63 10.19 20.65
N ASP A 274 2.00 9.32 19.85
CA ASP A 274 1.06 8.33 20.35
C ASP A 274 1.78 7.06 20.80
N ASP A 275 1.07 6.31 21.64
CA ASP A 275 1.39 4.93 21.95
C ASP A 275 0.59 3.97 21.08
N VAL A 276 1.03 2.71 21.01
CA VAL A 276 0.34 1.68 20.25
C VAL A 276 -0.95 1.28 20.97
N GLU A 277 -2.07 1.32 20.24
CA GLU A 277 -3.38 0.87 20.71
C GLU A 277 -3.95 -0.29 19.89
N LEU A 278 -4.81 -1.11 20.49
CA LEU A 278 -5.45 -2.24 19.80
C LEU A 278 -6.28 -1.78 18.58
N SER A 279 -6.95 -0.64 18.71
CA SER A 279 -7.78 -0.02 17.66
C SER A 279 -7.00 0.45 16.43
N ASN A 280 -5.67 0.48 16.53
CA ASN A 280 -4.76 0.94 15.50
C ASN A 280 -4.27 -0.23 14.61
N LEU A 281 -4.28 -1.45 15.14
CA LEU A 281 -3.68 -2.64 14.48
C LEU A 281 -4.44 -3.12 13.23
N ASN A 282 -5.65 -2.59 12.95
CA ASN A 282 -6.36 -2.84 11.70
C ASN A 282 -5.74 -2.18 10.46
N ARG A 283 -4.77 -1.27 10.64
CA ARG A 283 -4.15 -0.50 9.53
C ARG A 283 -2.70 -0.07 9.76
N GLN A 284 -2.17 -0.21 10.98
CA GLN A 284 -0.81 0.22 11.36
C GLN A 284 0.11 -0.99 11.50
N ILE A 285 0.58 -1.49 10.36
CA ILE A 285 1.27 -2.78 10.24
C ILE A 285 2.64 -2.84 10.93
N MET A 286 3.26 -1.70 11.26
CA MET A 286 4.54 -1.69 11.99
C MET A 286 4.39 -2.04 13.48
N HIS A 287 3.16 -2.07 13.98
CA HIS A 287 2.85 -2.30 15.39
C HIS A 287 2.24 -3.68 15.62
N SER A 288 2.15 -4.11 16.88
CA SER A 288 1.63 -5.44 17.20
C SER A 288 1.02 -5.51 18.59
N THR A 289 0.40 -6.65 18.91
CA THR A 289 -0.30 -6.85 20.19
C THR A 289 0.68 -6.91 21.36
N LEU A 290 1.86 -7.51 21.20
CA LEU A 290 2.91 -7.53 22.23
C LEU A 290 3.50 -6.14 22.53
N ARG A 291 3.28 -5.16 21.66
CA ARG A 291 3.81 -3.79 21.81
C ARG A 291 2.73 -2.76 22.17
N LEU A 292 1.55 -3.20 22.63
CA LEU A 292 0.51 -2.29 23.13
C LEU A 292 1.04 -1.42 24.28
N GLY A 293 0.75 -0.12 24.23
CA GLY A 293 1.25 0.88 25.20
C GLY A 293 2.71 1.31 25.00
N MET A 294 3.44 0.74 24.03
CA MET A 294 4.75 1.24 23.65
C MET A 294 4.61 2.49 22.78
N PRO A 295 5.49 3.50 22.91
CA PRO A 295 5.58 4.60 21.94
C PRO A 295 5.65 4.10 20.50
N LYS A 296 4.82 4.65 19.61
CA LYS A 296 4.76 4.21 18.21
C LYS A 296 6.11 4.26 17.50
N VAL A 297 6.90 5.31 17.76
CA VAL A 297 8.25 5.44 17.18
C VAL A 297 9.18 4.30 17.58
N GLN A 298 9.11 3.81 18.83
CA GLN A 298 9.93 2.69 19.30
C GLN A 298 9.42 1.35 18.72
N SER A 299 8.10 1.16 18.70
CA SER A 299 7.47 -0.02 18.10
C SER A 299 7.81 -0.13 16.60
N ALA A 300 7.78 1.00 15.88
CA ALA A 300 8.18 1.10 14.49
C ALA A 300 9.69 0.84 14.30
N GLU A 301 10.55 1.36 15.19
CA GLU A 301 11.98 1.09 15.13
C GLU A 301 12.29 -0.41 15.21
N ILE A 302 11.70 -1.11 16.17
CA ILE A 302 11.84 -2.57 16.33
C ILE A 302 11.46 -3.28 15.04
N PHE A 303 10.33 -2.90 14.44
CA PHE A 303 9.83 -3.51 13.22
C PHE A 303 10.73 -3.23 12.01
N LEU A 304 11.13 -1.98 11.78
CA LEU A 304 11.92 -1.58 10.60
C LEU A 304 13.32 -2.21 10.60
N ARG A 305 13.93 -2.41 11.78
CA ARG A 305 15.21 -3.15 11.89
C ARG A 305 15.09 -4.61 11.44
N GLN A 306 13.90 -5.20 11.49
CA GLN A 306 13.66 -6.55 10.98
C GLN A 306 13.52 -6.56 9.45
N ILE A 307 13.06 -5.46 8.85
CA ILE A 307 12.94 -5.30 7.41
C ILE A 307 14.30 -5.03 6.78
N ASN A 308 15.07 -4.10 7.35
CA ASN A 308 16.42 -3.78 6.89
C ASN A 308 17.32 -3.53 8.11
N SER A 309 18.25 -4.45 8.37
CA SER A 309 19.16 -4.34 9.53
C SER A 309 20.22 -3.26 9.38
N ASN A 310 20.46 -2.77 8.16
CA ASN A 310 21.51 -1.78 7.86
C ASN A 310 21.00 -0.33 7.89
N ILE A 311 19.70 -0.13 8.10
CA ILE A 311 19.10 1.21 8.13
C ILE A 311 19.47 1.96 9.41
N SER A 312 19.80 3.25 9.26
CA SER A 312 19.92 4.18 10.39
C SER A 312 18.53 4.69 10.79
N LEU A 313 18.17 4.63 12.06
CA LEU A 313 16.87 5.07 12.56
C LEU A 313 17.05 6.15 13.62
N ASP A 314 16.32 7.26 13.46
CA ASP A 314 16.25 8.35 14.44
C ASP A 314 14.79 8.47 14.91
N THR A 315 14.51 8.31 16.21
CA THR A 315 13.14 8.37 16.75
C THR A 315 12.89 9.66 17.52
N TYR A 316 11.76 10.30 17.27
CA TYR A 316 11.31 11.52 17.94
C TYR A 316 9.94 11.26 18.54
N TYR A 317 9.89 10.94 19.83
CA TYR A 317 8.63 10.75 20.55
C TYR A 317 8.03 12.12 20.94
N THR A 318 7.49 12.82 19.94
CA THR A 318 6.93 14.17 20.07
C THR A 318 5.97 14.46 18.93
N GLY A 319 4.99 15.34 19.19
CA GLY A 319 4.20 15.96 18.13
C GLY A 319 5.00 17.05 17.45
N ILE A 320 4.71 17.32 16.18
CA ILE A 320 5.24 18.50 15.50
C ILE A 320 4.49 19.75 15.96
N SER A 321 5.24 20.82 16.14
CA SER A 321 4.74 22.15 16.51
C SER A 321 5.56 23.20 15.77
N LYS A 322 5.10 24.45 15.78
CA LYS A 322 5.85 25.57 15.18
C LYS A 322 7.25 25.74 15.80
N ASP A 323 7.43 25.32 17.04
CA ASP A 323 8.66 25.50 17.80
C ASP A 323 9.72 24.44 17.49
N ASN A 324 9.33 23.22 17.12
CA ASN A 324 10.27 22.11 16.92
C ASN A 324 10.38 21.64 15.46
N VAL A 325 9.38 21.89 14.61
CA VAL A 325 9.28 21.26 13.29
C VAL A 325 10.48 21.61 12.40
N ARG A 326 10.95 22.86 12.46
CA ARG A 326 12.07 23.34 11.64
C ARG A 326 13.35 22.58 11.93
N ASP A 327 13.64 22.35 13.21
CA ASP A 327 14.85 21.68 13.63
C ASP A 327 14.81 20.20 13.23
N ILE A 328 13.67 19.54 13.44
CA ILE A 328 13.48 18.13 13.09
C ILE A 328 13.63 17.92 11.57
N ILE A 329 12.97 18.71 10.71
CA ILE A 329 13.00 18.49 9.25
C ILE A 329 14.35 18.85 8.60
N SER A 330 15.16 19.67 9.26
CA SER A 330 16.38 20.26 8.66
C SER A 330 17.38 19.20 8.17
N SER A 331 17.46 18.07 8.87
CA SER A 331 18.46 17.02 8.67
C SER A 331 18.11 15.96 7.62
N TYR A 332 16.93 16.06 7.01
CA TYR A 332 16.41 15.08 6.05
C TYR A 332 16.28 15.66 4.65
N ASP A 333 16.42 14.82 3.64
CA ASP A 333 16.36 15.20 2.23
C ASP A 333 14.92 15.32 1.75
N ILE A 334 14.03 14.49 2.30
CA ILE A 334 12.61 14.44 1.95
C ILE A 334 11.73 14.14 3.17
N ILE A 335 10.52 14.71 3.18
CA ILE A 335 9.58 14.58 4.27
C ILE A 335 8.30 13.87 3.78
N ILE A 336 7.78 12.93 4.56
CA ILE A 336 6.57 12.17 4.27
C ILE A 336 5.52 12.48 5.34
N GLY A 337 4.37 13.02 4.93
CA GLY A 337 3.26 13.38 5.80
C GLY A 337 2.31 12.20 6.07
N GLY A 338 2.38 11.62 7.26
CA GLY A 338 1.49 10.57 7.75
C GLY A 338 0.48 11.08 8.79
N LEU A 339 0.08 12.35 8.69
CA LEU A 339 -0.73 13.07 9.68
C LEU A 339 -2.23 12.84 9.46
N ASP A 340 -3.04 12.89 10.53
CA ASP A 340 -4.48 12.64 10.48
C ASP A 340 -5.35 13.87 10.79
N ASN A 341 -4.73 15.02 11.06
CA ASN A 341 -5.41 16.27 11.38
C ASN A 341 -4.87 17.44 10.56
N LEU A 342 -5.77 18.37 10.20
CA LEU A 342 -5.45 19.53 9.36
C LEU A 342 -4.43 20.50 9.99
N PRO A 343 -4.52 20.86 11.30
CA PRO A 343 -3.58 21.81 11.90
C PRO A 343 -2.12 21.38 11.76
N ALA A 344 -1.81 20.10 12.03
CA ALA A 344 -0.46 19.58 11.88
C ALA A 344 0.01 19.59 10.42
N ARG A 345 -0.90 19.29 9.47
CA ARG A 345 -0.59 19.34 8.02
C ARG A 345 -0.22 20.76 7.57
N TYR A 346 -0.92 21.78 8.04
CA TYR A 346 -0.56 23.19 7.78
C TYR A 346 0.80 23.57 8.38
N ILE A 347 1.06 23.20 9.64
CA ILE A 347 2.36 23.46 10.28
C ILE A 347 3.49 22.79 9.48
N LEU A 348 3.31 21.54 9.08
CA LEU A 348 4.30 20.79 8.32
C LEU A 348 4.54 21.41 6.94
N ASN A 349 3.48 21.71 6.20
CA ASN A 349 3.57 22.34 4.89
C ASN A 349 4.35 23.67 4.96
N ASP A 350 3.99 24.53 5.91
CA ASP A 350 4.60 25.86 6.03
C ASP A 350 6.09 25.75 6.38
N ALA A 351 6.44 24.82 7.28
CA ALA A 351 7.81 24.54 7.66
C ALA A 351 8.64 23.97 6.49
N CYS A 352 8.12 22.98 5.76
CA CYS A 352 8.78 22.40 4.59
C CYS A 352 8.98 23.44 3.49
N TYR A 353 7.97 24.28 3.23
CA TYR A 353 8.07 25.35 2.24
C TYR A 353 9.16 26.37 2.61
N ALA A 354 9.22 26.79 3.87
CA ALA A 354 10.24 27.72 4.37
C ALA A 354 11.66 27.10 4.35
N ALA A 355 11.78 25.81 4.68
CA ALA A 355 13.05 25.08 4.71
C ALA A 355 13.48 24.52 3.34
N LYS A 356 12.69 24.74 2.29
CA LYS A 356 12.90 24.19 0.94
C LYS A 356 13.05 22.66 0.92
N LYS A 357 12.26 21.98 1.76
CA LYS A 357 12.21 20.52 1.83
C LYS A 357 11.00 19.99 1.04
N PRO A 358 11.19 19.05 0.10
CA PRO A 358 10.07 18.37 -0.54
C PRO A 358 9.21 17.63 0.49
N LEU A 359 7.90 17.74 0.35
CA LEU A 359 6.90 17.08 1.19
C LEU A 359 6.02 16.19 0.32
N ILE A 360 5.96 14.90 0.65
CA ILE A 360 5.02 13.96 0.06
C ILE A 360 3.80 13.87 0.96
N GLU A 361 2.68 14.43 0.49
CA GLU A 361 1.44 14.55 1.27
C GLU A 361 0.43 13.50 0.80
N ALA A 362 -0.23 12.85 1.74
CA ALA A 362 -1.35 11.97 1.45
C ALA A 362 -2.46 12.06 2.50
N GLY A 363 -3.67 11.67 2.13
CA GLY A 363 -4.84 11.58 3.00
C GLY A 363 -5.62 10.32 2.70
N ALA A 364 -6.29 9.79 3.71
CA ALA A 364 -7.23 8.68 3.58
C ALA A 364 -8.41 8.95 4.49
N LEU A 365 -9.63 8.79 3.99
CA LEU A 365 -10.85 8.93 4.76
C LEU A 365 -11.86 7.93 4.21
N ASP A 366 -12.52 7.18 5.09
CA ASP A 366 -13.51 6.18 4.68
C ASP A 366 -12.90 5.14 3.71
N ILE A 367 -13.31 5.16 2.44
CA ILE A 367 -12.83 4.28 1.37
C ILE A 367 -12.08 5.03 0.26
N SER A 368 -11.73 6.29 0.49
CA SER A 368 -11.08 7.16 -0.50
C SER A 368 -9.74 7.70 -0.02
N GLY A 369 -8.82 7.91 -0.96
CA GLY A 369 -7.48 8.42 -0.75
C GLY A 369 -7.14 9.60 -1.65
N LEU A 370 -6.16 10.39 -1.21
CA LEU A 370 -5.58 11.48 -1.99
C LEU A 370 -4.06 11.51 -1.77
N ALA A 371 -3.29 11.85 -2.80
CA ALA A 371 -1.86 12.11 -2.68
C ALA A 371 -1.39 13.23 -3.60
N THR A 372 -0.34 13.95 -3.17
CA THR A 372 0.38 14.94 -3.98
C THR A 372 1.83 15.09 -3.51
N SER A 373 2.67 15.65 -4.38
CA SER A 373 4.05 16.00 -4.08
C SER A 373 4.22 17.51 -4.08
N ILE A 374 4.52 18.05 -2.91
CA ILE A 374 4.76 19.49 -2.68
C ILE A 374 6.26 19.74 -2.78
N ILE A 375 6.66 20.44 -3.83
CA ILE A 375 8.05 20.85 -4.07
C ILE A 375 8.09 22.37 -3.93
N PRO A 376 8.71 22.91 -2.86
CA PRO A 376 8.78 24.35 -2.63
C PRO A 376 9.30 25.11 -3.86
N ASP A 377 8.72 26.28 -4.12
CA ASP A 377 8.97 27.14 -5.29
C ASP A 377 8.67 26.56 -6.69
N GLU A 378 8.45 25.25 -6.84
CA GLU A 378 8.23 24.63 -8.15
C GLU A 378 6.76 24.34 -8.49
N GLY A 379 5.85 24.44 -7.52
CA GLY A 379 4.45 24.08 -7.72
C GLY A 379 3.49 24.59 -6.64
N HIS A 380 2.33 23.95 -6.57
CA HIS A 380 1.36 24.20 -5.50
C HIS A 380 1.94 23.78 -4.13
N CYS A 381 1.52 24.46 -3.07
CA CYS A 381 1.69 23.98 -1.70
C CYS A 381 0.37 23.40 -1.17
N TYR A 382 0.36 22.86 0.05
CA TYR A 382 -0.87 22.32 0.66
C TYR A 382 -1.99 23.36 0.71
N ARG A 383 -1.68 24.61 1.08
CA ARG A 383 -2.63 25.73 1.14
C ARG A 383 -3.20 26.15 -0.22
N CYS A 384 -2.56 25.76 -1.34
CA CYS A 384 -3.15 25.98 -2.67
C CYS A 384 -4.35 25.05 -2.90
N ILE A 385 -4.26 23.81 -2.41
CA ILE A 385 -5.28 22.77 -2.57
C ILE A 385 -6.37 22.95 -1.51
N PHE A 386 -5.95 23.14 -0.26
CA PHE A 386 -6.81 23.26 0.90
C PHE A 386 -6.60 24.61 1.59
N PRO A 387 -7.15 25.71 1.05
CA PRO A 387 -7.06 27.02 1.70
C PRO A 387 -7.74 26.97 3.07
N GLU A 388 -7.15 27.63 4.07
CA GLU A 388 -7.69 27.63 5.43
C GLU A 388 -9.00 28.42 5.44
N SER A 389 -10.09 27.79 5.89
CA SER A 389 -11.42 28.40 5.96
C SER A 389 -12.12 27.97 7.24
N LYS A 390 -13.05 28.79 7.75
CA LYS A 390 -13.87 28.45 8.94
C LYS A 390 -14.72 27.18 8.73
N GLU A 391 -14.97 26.80 7.48
CA GLU A 391 -15.74 25.60 7.13
C GLU A 391 -14.88 24.33 7.23
N ASN A 392 -13.58 24.42 6.89
CA ASN A 392 -12.67 23.27 6.93
C ASN A 392 -12.39 22.76 8.35
N SER A 393 -12.50 23.63 9.37
CA SER A 393 -12.39 23.23 10.79
C SER A 393 -13.54 22.34 11.29
N SER A 394 -14.59 22.15 10.49
CA SER A 394 -15.76 21.31 10.83
C SER A 394 -15.77 19.95 10.13
N LEU A 395 -14.75 19.63 9.34
CA LEU A 395 -14.66 18.35 8.62
C LEU A 395 -14.41 17.19 9.61
N PRO A 396 -15.16 16.08 9.49
CA PRO A 396 -14.95 14.91 10.35
C PRO A 396 -13.55 14.32 10.17
N SER A 397 -12.95 13.95 11.29
CA SER A 397 -11.70 13.21 11.36
C SER A 397 -11.84 11.74 10.91
N CYS A 398 -10.72 11.10 10.58
CA CYS A 398 -10.67 9.65 10.35
C CYS A 398 -11.21 8.85 11.55
N SER A 399 -11.08 9.39 12.76
CA SER A 399 -11.60 8.77 13.97
C SER A 399 -13.13 8.74 14.04
N GLU A 400 -13.80 9.67 13.36
CA GLU A 400 -15.26 9.81 13.39
C GLU A 400 -15.94 9.08 12.25
N ARG A 401 -15.36 9.10 11.03
CA ARG A 401 -15.94 8.40 9.86
C ARG A 401 -15.45 6.97 9.66
N GLY A 402 -14.32 6.60 10.26
CA GLY A 402 -13.67 5.33 9.95
C GLY A 402 -12.79 5.41 8.70
N VAL A 403 -12.08 4.32 8.44
CA VAL A 403 -11.19 4.17 7.27
C VAL A 403 -10.93 2.68 7.03
N LEU A 404 -11.03 2.24 5.78
CA LEU A 404 -10.63 0.89 5.37
C LEU A 404 -9.11 0.84 5.40
N GLY A 405 -8.52 -0.01 6.23
CA GLY A 405 -7.08 0.02 6.52
C GLY A 405 -6.16 -0.09 5.30
N LEU A 406 -6.62 -0.75 4.24
CA LEU A 406 -5.90 -0.84 2.96
C LEU A 406 -5.76 0.49 2.22
N VAL A 407 -6.68 1.45 2.40
CA VAL A 407 -6.62 2.77 1.73
C VAL A 407 -5.35 3.53 2.14
N PRO A 408 -5.09 3.80 3.44
CA PRO A 408 -3.83 4.41 3.84
C PRO A 408 -2.62 3.49 3.56
N GLY A 409 -2.83 2.17 3.46
CA GLY A 409 -1.87 1.21 2.89
C GLY A 409 -1.37 1.61 1.51
N VAL A 410 -2.30 1.67 0.55
CA VAL A 410 -2.03 2.05 -0.85
C VAL A 410 -1.46 3.46 -0.92
N MET A 411 -2.04 4.41 -0.19
CA MET A 411 -1.56 5.80 -0.18
C MET A 411 -0.13 5.92 0.35
N GLY A 412 0.26 5.19 1.38
CA GLY A 412 1.65 5.21 1.85
C GLY A 412 2.64 4.55 0.90
N ILE A 413 2.21 3.57 0.09
CA ILE A 413 3.03 3.05 -1.03
C ILE A 413 3.20 4.09 -2.12
N ILE A 414 2.14 4.85 -2.45
CA ILE A 414 2.25 6.01 -3.34
C ILE A 414 3.23 7.04 -2.75
N GLN A 415 3.19 7.29 -1.43
CA GLN A 415 4.13 8.21 -0.79
C GLN A 415 5.58 7.74 -0.91
N ALA A 416 5.86 6.45 -0.69
CA ALA A 416 7.19 5.89 -0.85
C ALA A 416 7.67 5.96 -2.31
N ALA A 417 6.79 5.64 -3.27
CA ALA A 417 7.10 5.75 -4.69
C ALA A 417 7.48 7.19 -5.08
N GLU A 418 6.69 8.19 -4.65
CA GLU A 418 7.02 9.60 -4.88
C GLU A 418 8.34 10.02 -4.23
N ALA A 419 8.60 9.57 -2.99
CA ALA A 419 9.84 9.87 -2.31
C ALA A 419 11.05 9.32 -3.06
N ILE A 420 11.00 8.06 -3.48
CA ILE A 420 12.04 7.42 -4.28
C ILE A 420 12.26 8.21 -5.58
N LYS A 421 11.18 8.62 -6.26
CA LYS A 421 11.28 9.41 -7.50
C LYS A 421 12.00 10.73 -7.31
N LEU A 422 11.65 11.48 -6.27
CA LEU A 422 12.29 12.78 -6.00
C LEU A 422 13.75 12.64 -5.56
N LEU A 423 14.09 11.61 -4.79
CA LEU A 423 15.47 11.37 -4.35
C LEU A 423 16.38 10.93 -5.50
N THR A 424 15.87 10.09 -6.40
CA THR A 424 16.66 9.48 -7.49
C THR A 424 16.57 10.24 -8.81
N GLY A 425 15.60 11.15 -8.95
CA GLY A 425 15.33 11.89 -10.19
C GLY A 425 14.64 11.07 -11.28
N ILE A 426 14.08 9.90 -10.96
CA ILE A 426 13.36 9.05 -11.95
C ILE A 426 11.91 9.46 -12.12
N GLY A 427 11.40 9.17 -13.31
CA GLY A 427 9.98 9.27 -13.63
C GLY A 427 9.46 10.70 -13.51
N ARG A 428 8.17 10.81 -13.20
CA ARG A 428 7.44 12.07 -13.07
C ARG A 428 6.70 12.10 -11.74
N SER A 429 7.02 13.07 -10.89
CA SER A 429 6.35 13.25 -9.59
C SER A 429 4.94 13.81 -9.73
N LEU A 430 4.14 13.70 -8.67
CA LEU A 430 2.83 14.34 -8.51
C LEU A 430 2.92 15.86 -8.32
N LYS A 431 4.07 16.50 -8.59
CA LYS A 431 4.16 17.97 -8.60
C LYS A 431 3.09 18.54 -9.53
N ASN A 432 2.30 19.50 -9.02
CA ASN A 432 1.18 20.11 -9.73
C ASN A 432 0.10 19.12 -10.19
N ARG A 433 0.01 17.96 -9.54
CA ARG A 433 -1.00 16.93 -9.80
C ARG A 433 -1.58 16.44 -8.48
N ILE A 434 -2.81 15.99 -8.49
CA ILE A 434 -3.47 15.37 -7.33
C ILE A 434 -3.91 13.99 -7.78
N LEU A 435 -3.41 12.96 -7.10
CA LEU A 435 -3.93 11.61 -7.23
C LEU A 435 -5.14 11.47 -6.33
N LEU A 436 -6.23 10.94 -6.88
CA LEU A 436 -7.45 10.55 -6.19
C LEU A 436 -7.59 9.03 -6.31
N PHE A 437 -7.93 8.38 -5.21
CA PHE A 437 -8.19 6.95 -5.17
C PHE A 437 -9.57 6.71 -4.57
N ASP A 438 -10.40 5.95 -5.27
CA ASP A 438 -11.68 5.46 -4.78
C ASP A 438 -11.72 3.94 -4.80
N VAL A 439 -11.99 3.31 -3.66
CA VAL A 439 -12.05 1.84 -3.56
C VAL A 439 -13.32 1.26 -4.16
N PHE A 440 -14.43 2.00 -4.19
CA PHE A 440 -15.72 1.45 -4.61
C PHE A 440 -15.66 0.94 -6.05
N ASP A 441 -15.18 1.80 -6.96
CA ASP A 441 -14.95 1.43 -8.36
C ASP A 441 -13.49 1.01 -8.64
N THR A 442 -12.60 1.08 -7.64
CA THR A 442 -11.13 0.92 -7.80
C THR A 442 -10.58 1.92 -8.84
N ASP A 443 -11.14 3.13 -8.83
CA ASP A 443 -10.74 4.20 -9.73
C ASP A 443 -9.54 4.96 -9.14
N ILE A 444 -8.50 5.13 -9.95
CA ILE A 444 -7.36 5.99 -9.63
C ILE A 444 -7.23 7.03 -10.73
N TYR A 445 -7.43 8.28 -10.35
CA TYR A 445 -7.39 9.40 -11.27
C TYR A 445 -6.32 10.41 -10.85
N VAL A 446 -5.57 10.92 -11.81
CA VAL A 446 -4.56 11.96 -11.58
C VAL A 446 -5.01 13.23 -12.29
N ALA A 447 -5.35 14.25 -11.49
CA ALA A 447 -5.81 15.55 -11.98
C ALA A 447 -4.67 16.56 -11.96
N ASP A 448 -4.53 17.40 -12.99
CA ASP A 448 -3.65 18.57 -12.91
C ASP A 448 -4.21 19.61 -11.92
N HIS A 449 -3.35 20.11 -11.04
CA HIS A 449 -3.68 21.16 -10.08
C HIS A 449 -2.55 22.17 -9.97
N ALA A 450 -2.74 23.33 -10.60
CA ALA A 450 -1.73 24.38 -10.65
C ALA A 450 -1.62 25.17 -9.33
N LYS A 451 -0.44 25.77 -9.12
CA LYS A 451 -0.19 26.73 -8.04
C LYS A 451 -1.21 27.89 -8.06
N ASN A 452 -1.82 28.17 -6.90
CA ASN A 452 -2.70 29.32 -6.74
C ASN A 452 -1.87 30.62 -6.57
N ARG A 453 -2.08 31.60 -7.46
CA ARG A 453 -1.35 32.89 -7.44
C ARG A 453 -1.67 33.77 -6.23
N TYR A 454 -2.79 33.51 -5.56
CA TYR A 454 -3.27 34.24 -4.37
C TYR A 454 -3.11 33.43 -3.07
N CYS A 455 -2.35 32.32 -3.09
CA CYS A 455 -2.10 31.54 -1.89
C CYS A 455 -1.35 32.37 -0.84
N GLU A 456 -1.80 32.34 0.41
CA GLU A 456 -1.22 33.14 1.50
C GLU A 456 0.24 32.78 1.84
N LEU A 457 0.67 31.55 1.48
CA LEU A 457 2.03 31.09 1.72
C LEU A 457 2.93 31.22 0.50
N CYS A 458 2.49 30.72 -0.65
CA CYS A 458 3.32 30.61 -1.85
C CYS A 458 2.81 31.44 -3.03
N GLY A 459 1.67 32.11 -2.90
CA GLY A 459 1.22 33.14 -3.85
C GLY A 459 2.28 34.24 -3.95
N LYS A 460 2.26 34.99 -5.06
CA LYS A 460 3.35 35.86 -5.52
C LYS A 460 4.30 36.41 -4.46
#